data_AF-A0A5K1FAI2-F1
#
_entry.id   AF-A0A5K1FAI2-F1
#
_cell.length_a   1.000
_cell.length_b   1.000
_cell.length_c   1.000
_cell.angle_alpha   90.00
_cell.angle_beta   90.00
_cell.angle_gamma   90.00
#
_symmetry.space_group_name_H-M   'P 1'
#
loop_
_entity.id
_entity.type
_entity.pdbx_description
1 polymer ?
#
loop_
_entity_poly.entity_id
_entity_poly.type
_entity_poly.pdbx_seq_one_letter_code
_entity_poly.pdbx_strand_id
1 'polypeptide(L)'
;PYDHHHLRLRRHHHGRTTVTPNSSSHRGSHFGGRIHDTPSRNEEHEEPEEGVVGGSEDPTAEEEPYSGDLPSLGLRRYLARSWKPQRCDKKRKICKLKGSPGPDCCHKKCVDRKTDRLNCGKCGRRCRFTKTCCKGRCVNLAFDRKNCGRCGNKCRKGSYCLYGMCGYA
;
A
#
# COMPACT_ATOMS: atom_id res chain seq x y z
N PRO A 1 -44.90 -3.15 -47.53
CA PRO A 1 -44.13 -2.21 -48.38
C PRO A 1 -43.28 -1.30 -47.48
N TYR A 2 -41.96 -1.30 -47.69
CA TYR A 2 -41.00 -0.65 -46.79
C TYR A 2 -41.05 0.87 -46.92
N ASP A 3 -40.96 1.59 -45.80
CA ASP A 3 -40.81 3.04 -45.78
C ASP A 3 -39.44 3.44 -45.19
N HIS A 4 -38.79 4.40 -45.85
CA HIS A 4 -37.33 4.56 -45.82
C HIS A 4 -36.91 5.66 -44.84
N HIS A 5 -36.59 5.31 -43.58
CA HIS A 5 -36.12 6.29 -42.60
C HIS A 5 -34.70 6.80 -42.94
N HIS A 6 -34.60 8.03 -43.43
CA HIS A 6 -33.32 8.67 -43.79
C HIS A 6 -32.41 8.86 -42.57
N LEU A 7 -31.27 8.15 -42.55
CA LEU A 7 -30.17 8.35 -41.61
C LEU A 7 -29.47 9.71 -41.84
N ARG A 8 -29.77 10.71 -40.99
CA ARG A 8 -29.03 11.97 -40.96
C ARG A 8 -27.66 11.79 -40.30
N LEU A 9 -26.64 11.49 -41.11
CA LEU A 9 -25.24 11.47 -40.70
C LEU A 9 -24.78 12.86 -40.21
N ARG A 10 -24.61 13.02 -38.89
CA ARG A 10 -23.92 14.19 -38.32
C ARG A 10 -22.42 14.07 -38.56
N ARG A 11 -21.87 14.92 -39.45
CA ARG A 11 -20.43 15.02 -39.70
C ARG A 11 -19.73 15.54 -38.43
N HIS A 12 -18.77 14.78 -37.91
CA HIS A 12 -17.83 15.30 -36.91
C HIS A 12 -16.73 16.10 -37.62
N HIS A 13 -16.59 17.38 -37.28
CA HIS A 13 -15.44 18.18 -37.71
C HIS A 13 -14.19 17.75 -36.93
N HIS A 14 -13.16 17.32 -37.65
CA HIS A 14 -11.84 17.10 -37.08
C HIS A 14 -11.15 18.45 -36.84
N GLY A 15 -11.08 18.87 -35.57
CA GLY A 15 -10.23 19.99 -35.15
C GLY A 15 -8.75 19.63 -35.33
N ARG A 16 -8.06 20.36 -36.19
CA ARG A 16 -6.65 20.13 -36.56
C ARG A 16 -5.71 20.73 -35.51
N THR A 17 -5.20 19.91 -34.60
CA THR A 17 -4.19 20.35 -33.62
C THR A 17 -2.81 20.46 -34.27
N THR A 18 -2.32 21.69 -34.47
CA THR A 18 -0.93 21.96 -34.85
C THR A 18 -0.01 21.81 -33.63
N VAL A 19 0.86 20.81 -33.65
CA VAL A 19 1.93 20.65 -32.64
C VAL A 19 3.22 21.21 -33.23
N THR A 20 3.76 22.25 -32.61
CA THR A 20 5.11 22.74 -32.90
C THR A 20 6.15 21.90 -32.15
N PRO A 21 7.22 21.44 -32.79
CA PRO A 21 8.34 20.81 -32.09
C PRO A 21 9.26 21.91 -31.56
N ASN A 22 9.39 22.02 -30.23
CA ASN A 22 10.49 22.82 -29.66
C ASN A 22 11.58 21.88 -29.13
N SER A 23 12.58 21.67 -29.96
CA SER A 23 13.81 20.97 -29.61
C SER A 23 14.68 21.86 -28.71
N SER A 24 15.01 21.40 -27.51
CA SER A 24 16.05 22.01 -26.68
C SER A 24 17.07 20.96 -26.28
N SER A 25 18.23 21.06 -26.91
CA SER A 25 19.37 20.16 -26.76
C SER A 25 20.10 20.46 -25.45
N HIS A 26 20.34 19.44 -24.62
CA HIS A 26 21.35 19.51 -23.58
C HIS A 26 22.53 18.61 -23.96
N ARG A 27 23.69 19.25 -24.14
CA ARG A 27 24.96 18.58 -24.46
C ARG A 27 25.44 17.78 -23.26
N GLY A 28 26.18 16.72 -23.54
CA GLY A 28 26.77 15.88 -22.50
C GLY A 28 27.88 16.60 -21.74
N SER A 29 28.22 16.03 -20.58
CA SER A 29 29.50 16.25 -19.92
C SER A 29 30.06 14.87 -19.59
N HIS A 30 31.21 14.53 -20.19
CA HIS A 30 31.94 13.32 -19.85
C HIS A 30 32.51 13.47 -18.44
N PHE A 31 32.34 12.44 -17.59
CA PHE A 31 33.28 12.16 -16.51
C PHE A 31 33.55 10.66 -16.47
N GLY A 32 34.81 10.28 -16.66
CA GLY A 32 35.23 8.88 -16.64
C GLY A 32 35.30 8.35 -15.21
N GLY A 33 34.73 7.16 -14.99
CA GLY A 33 34.67 6.49 -13.68
C GLY A 33 35.06 5.02 -13.79
N ARG A 34 36.38 4.79 -13.85
CA ARG A 34 37.13 3.54 -13.61
C ARG A 34 36.31 2.24 -13.49
N ILE A 35 36.45 1.35 -14.48
CA ILE A 35 36.05 -0.06 -14.38
C ILE A 35 36.92 -0.72 -13.30
N HIS A 36 36.28 -1.45 -12.38
CA HIS A 36 36.95 -2.44 -11.56
C HIS A 36 36.51 -3.83 -12.03
N ASP A 37 37.36 -4.48 -12.80
CA ASP A 37 37.28 -5.92 -13.00
C ASP A 37 37.49 -6.63 -11.66
N THR A 38 36.54 -7.46 -11.27
CA THR A 38 36.72 -8.48 -10.22
C THR A 38 36.41 -9.85 -10.83
N PRO A 39 37.31 -10.84 -10.69
CA PRO A 39 37.22 -12.09 -11.43
C PRO A 39 36.12 -13.01 -10.87
N SER A 40 35.55 -13.83 -11.76
CA SER A 40 34.83 -15.04 -11.32
C SER A 40 35.82 -16.00 -10.65
N ARG A 41 35.45 -16.50 -9.46
CA ARG A 41 35.99 -17.74 -8.91
C ARG A 41 34.82 -18.56 -8.40
N ASN A 42 34.76 -19.81 -8.84
CA ASN A 42 33.76 -20.78 -8.42
C ASN A 42 34.15 -21.43 -7.09
N GLU A 43 33.20 -22.16 -6.51
CA GLU A 43 33.36 -23.07 -5.36
C GLU A 43 33.58 -22.31 -4.02
N GLU A 44 33.06 -22.73 -2.87
CA GLU A 44 32.62 -24.08 -2.46
C GLU A 44 31.21 -24.09 -1.81
N HIS A 45 30.68 -25.30 -1.57
CA HIS A 45 29.44 -25.54 -0.82
C HIS A 45 29.77 -25.54 0.68
N GLU A 46 29.17 -24.64 1.47
CA GLU A 46 29.19 -24.74 2.94
C GLU A 46 27.79 -25.04 3.47
N GLU A 47 27.69 -26.11 4.24
CA GLU A 47 26.46 -26.57 4.88
C GLU A 47 26.13 -25.72 6.12
N PRO A 48 24.87 -25.38 6.39
CA PRO A 48 24.46 -24.89 7.69
C PRO A 48 24.14 -26.07 8.62
N GLU A 49 25.04 -26.32 9.58
CA GLU A 49 24.92 -27.35 10.62
C GLU A 49 23.59 -27.31 11.40
N GLU A 50 23.09 -28.49 11.76
CA GLU A 50 21.91 -28.70 12.63
C GLU A 50 22.21 -28.29 14.09
N GLY A 51 21.48 -27.30 14.63
CA GLY A 51 21.63 -26.80 16.00
C GLY A 51 20.35 -26.93 16.85
N VAL A 52 20.43 -27.68 17.95
CA VAL A 52 19.27 -28.17 18.73
C VAL A 52 18.80 -27.23 19.85
N VAL A 53 17.47 -27.04 19.91
CA VAL A 53 16.55 -26.78 21.06
C VAL A 53 17.11 -26.12 22.35
N GLY A 54 16.44 -25.04 22.78
CA GLY A 54 16.28 -24.69 24.20
C GLY A 54 15.97 -23.22 24.47
N GLY A 55 14.78 -22.90 24.98
CA GLY A 55 14.42 -21.51 25.33
C GLY A 55 12.92 -21.25 25.48
N SER A 56 12.31 -21.73 26.56
CA SER A 56 10.94 -21.36 26.94
C SER A 56 10.94 -20.07 27.77
N GLU A 57 10.55 -18.95 27.18
CA GLU A 57 10.42 -17.68 27.89
C GLU A 57 9.03 -17.06 27.67
N ASP A 58 8.22 -17.13 28.73
CA ASP A 58 6.96 -16.40 28.89
C ASP A 58 7.24 -14.90 29.09
N PRO A 59 6.68 -13.98 28.29
CA PRO A 59 6.68 -12.56 28.62
C PRO A 59 5.43 -12.22 29.46
N THR A 60 5.53 -12.49 30.77
CA THR A 60 4.68 -11.83 31.77
C THR A 60 4.99 -10.32 31.83
N ALA A 61 4.00 -9.48 32.15
CA ALA A 61 4.11 -8.06 32.54
C ALA A 61 4.70 -7.11 31.45
N GLU A 62 4.05 -6.07 30.93
CA GLU A 62 3.26 -4.92 31.47
C GLU A 62 4.06 -3.74 32.07
N GLU A 63 3.68 -2.46 31.83
CA GLU A 63 2.66 -1.92 30.88
C GLU A 63 3.25 -1.69 29.46
N GLU A 64 4.01 -0.66 29.08
CA GLU A 64 4.23 0.74 29.52
C GLU A 64 4.79 1.53 28.31
N PRO A 65 4.22 2.70 27.95
CA PRO A 65 4.91 3.66 27.08
C PRO A 65 4.73 5.16 27.43
N TYR A 66 5.88 5.82 27.56
CA TYR A 66 6.23 7.13 26.99
C TYR A 66 5.80 8.40 27.75
N SER A 67 6.79 9.02 28.39
CA SER A 67 6.74 10.35 28.99
C SER A 67 6.23 11.42 28.02
N GLY A 68 5.15 12.09 28.41
CA GLY A 68 4.68 13.32 27.78
C GLY A 68 4.13 14.25 28.85
N ASP A 69 4.81 15.38 29.06
CA ASP A 69 4.62 16.28 30.20
C ASP A 69 3.21 16.88 30.28
N LEU A 70 2.68 17.02 31.51
CA LEU A 70 1.51 17.84 31.81
C LEU A 70 1.83 18.89 32.91
N PRO A 71 1.20 20.07 32.90
CA PRO A 71 1.68 21.21 33.69
C PRO A 71 1.40 21.10 35.19
N SER A 72 2.37 21.55 35.98
CA SER A 72 2.35 21.57 37.44
C SER A 72 1.40 22.63 38.02
N LEU A 73 0.12 22.29 38.24
CA LEU A 73 -0.78 23.11 39.06
C LEU A 73 -1.65 22.27 40.01
N GLY A 74 -1.42 22.46 41.32
CA GLY A 74 -2.49 22.50 42.31
C GLY A 74 -3.07 21.17 42.84
N LEU A 75 -2.47 20.71 43.94
CA LEU A 75 -3.17 20.19 45.13
C LEU A 75 -3.97 18.86 45.04
N ARG A 76 -3.39 17.84 45.69
CA ARG A 76 -3.99 16.75 46.51
C ARG A 76 -5.50 16.45 46.40
N ARG A 77 -5.79 15.13 46.32
CA ARG A 77 -7.10 14.44 46.35
C ARG A 77 -7.81 14.24 45.00
N TYR A 78 -7.14 13.53 44.08
CA TYR A 78 -7.85 12.70 43.11
C TYR A 78 -7.42 11.25 43.30
N LEU A 79 -8.36 10.42 43.74
CA LEU A 79 -8.22 8.96 43.77
C LEU A 79 -7.70 8.48 42.42
N ALA A 80 -6.84 7.44 42.43
CA ALA A 80 -6.24 6.87 41.24
C ALA A 80 -7.29 6.58 40.15
N ARG A 81 -7.47 7.53 39.23
CA ARG A 81 -8.33 7.36 38.06
C ARG A 81 -7.59 6.44 37.13
N SER A 82 -7.74 5.13 37.38
CA SER A 82 -7.30 4.02 36.54
C SER A 82 -7.52 4.40 35.08
N TRP A 83 -6.45 4.82 34.40
CA TRP A 83 -6.54 5.39 33.06
C TRP A 83 -6.58 4.25 32.06
N LYS A 84 -7.61 3.41 32.18
CA LYS A 84 -7.78 2.20 31.37
C LYS A 84 -7.62 2.56 29.91
N PRO A 85 -6.63 2.01 29.17
CA PRO A 85 -6.36 2.41 27.80
C PRO A 85 -7.63 2.25 26.97
N GLN A 86 -8.06 3.34 26.36
CA GLN A 86 -9.40 3.45 25.78
C GLN A 86 -9.46 2.73 24.44
N ARG A 87 -9.80 1.44 24.47
CA ARG A 87 -9.98 0.60 23.28
C ARG A 87 -11.08 1.14 22.36
N CYS A 88 -10.94 0.88 21.06
CA CYS A 88 -11.81 1.47 20.04
C CYS A 88 -13.23 0.91 20.01
N ASP A 89 -13.46 -0.24 20.66
CA ASP A 89 -14.77 -0.85 20.88
C ASP A 89 -15.66 0.05 21.75
N LYS A 90 -15.08 0.67 22.79
CA LYS A 90 -15.76 1.65 23.65
C LYS A 90 -15.72 3.07 23.08
N LYS A 91 -14.62 3.46 22.42
CA LYS A 91 -14.45 4.82 21.85
C LYS A 91 -13.98 4.77 20.39
N ARG A 92 -14.90 4.49 19.47
CA ARG A 92 -14.60 4.40 18.02
C ARG A 92 -13.96 5.65 17.40
N LYS A 93 -14.09 6.83 18.04
CA LYS A 93 -13.39 8.05 17.63
C LYS A 93 -11.85 7.96 17.73
N ILE A 94 -11.30 7.06 18.57
CA ILE A 94 -9.85 6.92 18.74
C ILE A 94 -9.14 6.50 17.44
N CYS A 95 -9.81 5.70 16.60
CA CYS A 95 -9.30 5.30 15.28
C CYS A 95 -9.29 6.43 14.25
N LYS A 96 -9.87 7.60 14.55
CA LYS A 96 -9.81 8.78 13.68
C LYS A 96 -8.72 9.77 14.11
N LEU A 97 -7.97 9.47 15.17
CA LEU A 97 -6.84 10.29 15.59
C LEU A 97 -5.67 10.13 14.63
N LYS A 98 -4.91 11.20 14.44
CA LYS A 98 -3.67 11.20 13.66
C LYS A 98 -2.68 10.19 14.27
N GLY A 99 -2.02 9.39 13.43
CA GLY A 99 -1.10 8.34 13.87
C GLY A 99 -1.75 6.99 14.22
N SER A 100 -3.09 6.90 14.27
CA SER A 100 -3.75 5.60 14.40
C SER A 100 -3.58 4.76 13.11
N PRO A 101 -3.50 3.40 13.18
CA PRO A 101 -3.30 2.55 12.00
C PRO A 101 -4.45 2.55 10.98
N GLY A 102 -5.56 3.22 11.26
CA GLY A 102 -6.64 3.43 10.31
C GLY A 102 -8.01 3.70 10.97
N PRO A 103 -8.99 4.18 10.19
CA PRO A 103 -10.26 4.74 10.68
C PRO A 103 -11.26 3.71 11.23
N ASP A 104 -11.04 2.43 11.00
CA ASP A 104 -11.98 1.36 11.34
C ASP A 104 -11.58 0.66 12.63
N CYS A 105 -12.53 0.51 13.57
CA CYS A 105 -12.31 -0.34 14.73
C CYS A 105 -12.62 -1.80 14.38
N CYS A 106 -11.66 -2.68 14.64
CA CYS A 106 -11.76 -4.10 14.39
C CYS A 106 -11.14 -4.93 15.53
N HIS A 107 -11.96 -5.76 16.18
CA HIS A 107 -11.54 -6.61 17.32
C HIS A 107 -10.73 -5.82 18.37
N LYS A 108 -11.23 -4.63 18.75
CA LYS A 108 -10.62 -3.68 19.71
C LYS A 108 -9.34 -2.98 19.24
N LYS A 109 -8.83 -3.27 18.03
CA LYS A 109 -7.69 -2.59 17.37
C LYS A 109 -8.18 -1.64 16.27
N CYS A 110 -7.45 -0.57 16.00
CA CYS A 110 -7.72 0.29 14.83
C CYS A 110 -6.99 -0.24 13.60
N VAL A 111 -7.65 -0.25 12.44
CA VAL A 111 -7.13 -0.74 11.14
C VAL A 111 -7.69 0.11 9.99
N ASP A 112 -7.05 0.10 8.83
CA ASP A 112 -7.66 0.65 7.60
C ASP A 112 -8.24 -0.48 6.74
N ARG A 113 -9.57 -0.64 6.73
CA ARG A 113 -10.24 -1.66 5.91
C ARG A 113 -10.06 -1.43 4.40
N LYS A 114 -9.45 -0.33 3.95
CA LYS A 114 -9.18 -0.05 2.52
C LYS A 114 -7.86 -0.64 2.03
N THR A 115 -6.90 -0.88 2.92
CA THR A 115 -5.51 -1.28 2.62
C THR A 115 -5.05 -2.52 3.39
N ASP A 116 -5.61 -2.79 4.57
CA ASP A 116 -5.32 -3.99 5.36
C ASP A 116 -5.79 -5.26 4.64
N ARG A 117 -4.82 -6.15 4.36
CA ARG A 117 -5.03 -7.47 3.72
C ARG A 117 -5.87 -8.43 4.56
N LEU A 118 -5.85 -8.30 5.89
CA LEU A 118 -6.58 -9.14 6.84
C LEU A 118 -8.02 -8.65 7.10
N ASN A 119 -8.27 -7.35 6.92
CA ASN A 119 -9.56 -6.70 7.21
C ASN A 119 -10.20 -6.05 5.96
N CYS A 120 -9.97 -6.61 4.78
CA CYS A 120 -10.25 -5.94 3.52
C CYS A 120 -11.74 -5.75 3.22
N GLY A 121 -12.21 -4.52 3.36
CA GLY A 121 -13.62 -4.13 3.19
C GLY A 121 -14.55 -4.60 4.31
N LYS A 122 -14.12 -5.47 5.23
CA LYS A 122 -14.85 -5.90 6.43
C LYS A 122 -13.85 -6.53 7.42
N CYS A 123 -14.10 -6.38 8.72
CA CYS A 123 -13.38 -7.10 9.76
C CYS A 123 -13.23 -8.61 9.47
N GLY A 124 -12.03 -9.14 9.69
CA GLY A 124 -11.69 -10.54 9.46
C GLY A 124 -11.69 -10.99 7.99
N ARG A 125 -12.01 -10.11 7.03
CA ARG A 125 -12.06 -10.46 5.61
C ARG A 125 -10.66 -10.46 5.00
N ARG A 126 -9.94 -11.55 5.21
CA ARG A 126 -8.62 -11.78 4.62
C ARG A 126 -8.69 -11.98 3.10
N CYS A 127 -7.83 -11.29 2.36
CA CYS A 127 -7.63 -11.57 0.95
C CYS A 127 -6.91 -12.92 0.75
N ARG A 128 -7.57 -13.86 0.05
CA ARG A 128 -7.02 -15.18 -0.29
C ARG A 128 -5.90 -15.05 -1.34
N PHE A 129 -4.94 -15.98 -1.32
CA PHE A 129 -3.76 -16.00 -2.19
C PHE A 129 -2.92 -14.71 -2.07
N THR A 130 -2.18 -14.37 -3.12
CA THR A 130 -1.35 -13.15 -3.26
C THR A 130 -2.17 -11.88 -3.60
N LYS A 131 -3.49 -11.87 -3.32
CA LYS A 131 -4.34 -10.69 -3.57
C LYS A 131 -4.11 -9.61 -2.50
N THR A 132 -4.01 -8.36 -2.96
CA THR A 132 -3.82 -7.16 -2.13
C THR A 132 -5.15 -6.47 -1.88
N CYS A 133 -5.31 -5.84 -0.72
CA CYS A 133 -6.47 -5.00 -0.47
C CYS A 133 -6.27 -3.63 -1.11
N CYS A 134 -7.07 -3.32 -2.13
CA CYS A 134 -7.11 -2.01 -2.76
C CYS A 134 -8.51 -1.42 -2.64
N LYS A 135 -8.64 -0.30 -1.93
CA LYS A 135 -9.91 0.42 -1.73
C LYS A 135 -11.02 -0.48 -1.15
N GLY A 136 -10.64 -1.40 -0.26
CA GLY A 136 -11.56 -2.33 0.41
C GLY A 136 -11.98 -3.54 -0.43
N ARG A 137 -11.26 -3.81 -1.54
CA ARG A 137 -11.47 -4.99 -2.39
C ARG A 137 -10.17 -5.75 -2.57
N CYS A 138 -10.24 -7.08 -2.46
CA CYS A 138 -9.12 -7.95 -2.77
C CYS A 138 -8.94 -8.05 -4.29
N VAL A 139 -7.85 -7.48 -4.81
CA VAL A 139 -7.51 -7.48 -6.24
C VAL A 139 -6.22 -8.24 -6.48
N ASN A 140 -6.04 -8.79 -7.69
CA ASN A 140 -4.78 -9.40 -8.09
C ASN A 140 -3.95 -8.36 -8.85
N LEU A 141 -2.88 -7.87 -8.23
CA LEU A 141 -2.00 -6.86 -8.81
C LEU A 141 -1.27 -7.35 -10.08
N ALA A 142 -1.15 -8.68 -10.27
CA ALA A 142 -0.47 -9.24 -11.43
C ALA A 142 -1.25 -9.11 -12.75
N PHE A 143 -2.60 -9.00 -12.68
CA PHE A 143 -3.49 -9.08 -13.84
C PHE A 143 -4.59 -8.01 -13.88
N ASP A 144 -4.89 -7.32 -12.76
CA ASP A 144 -5.90 -6.26 -12.76
C ASP A 144 -5.37 -5.00 -13.45
N ARG A 145 -5.87 -4.75 -14.68
CA ARG A 145 -5.55 -3.56 -15.49
C ARG A 145 -5.82 -2.21 -14.82
N LYS A 146 -6.57 -2.16 -13.69
CA LYS A 146 -6.84 -0.95 -12.89
C LYS A 146 -5.98 -0.86 -11.62
N ASN A 147 -5.23 -1.91 -11.28
CA ASN A 147 -4.40 -2.01 -10.08
C ASN A 147 -3.08 -2.75 -10.40
N CYS A 148 -2.48 -2.51 -11.56
CA CYS A 148 -1.37 -3.32 -12.08
C CYS A 148 -0.08 -3.03 -11.31
N GLY A 149 0.50 -4.03 -10.64
CA GLY A 149 1.68 -3.90 -9.77
C GLY A 149 1.43 -3.16 -8.45
N ARG A 150 0.51 -2.19 -8.42
CA ARG A 150 0.10 -1.47 -7.20
C ARG A 150 -1.35 -0.95 -7.30
N CYS A 151 -1.98 -0.73 -6.14
CA CYS A 151 -3.35 -0.21 -6.06
C CYS A 151 -3.52 1.09 -6.86
N GLY A 152 -4.56 1.14 -7.70
CA GLY A 152 -4.91 2.30 -8.52
C GLY A 152 -4.03 2.55 -9.75
N ASN A 153 -2.98 1.75 -9.98
CA ASN A 153 -2.17 1.87 -11.20
C ASN A 153 -2.94 1.29 -12.39
N LYS A 154 -3.45 2.18 -13.26
CA LYS A 154 -4.26 1.80 -14.41
C LYS A 154 -3.40 1.80 -15.68
N CYS A 155 -3.35 0.67 -16.38
CA CYS A 155 -2.67 0.58 -17.67
C CYS A 155 -3.36 1.44 -18.74
N ARG A 156 -2.61 1.86 -19.76
CA ARG A 156 -3.15 2.60 -20.91
C ARG A 156 -4.24 1.77 -21.61
N LYS A 157 -5.14 2.45 -22.34
CA LYS A 157 -6.09 1.76 -23.24
C LYS A 157 -5.28 0.91 -24.23
N GLY A 158 -5.77 -0.30 -24.56
CA GLY A 158 -5.03 -1.28 -25.34
C GLY A 158 -4.10 -2.18 -24.51
N SER A 159 -3.31 -1.63 -23.59
CA SER A 159 -2.31 -2.40 -22.82
C SER A 159 -2.93 -3.42 -21.83
N TYR A 160 -2.33 -4.60 -21.75
CA TYR A 160 -2.61 -5.62 -20.75
C TYR A 160 -1.83 -5.39 -19.45
N CYS A 161 -2.22 -6.09 -18.39
CA CYS A 161 -1.45 -6.22 -17.16
C CYS A 161 -1.06 -7.69 -17.04
N LEU A 162 0.24 -7.98 -17.03
CA LEU A 162 0.81 -9.31 -16.86
C LEU A 162 1.98 -9.19 -15.88
N TYR A 163 2.07 -10.12 -14.92
CA TYR A 163 3.10 -10.14 -13.87
C TYR A 163 3.25 -8.81 -13.08
N GLY A 164 2.22 -7.95 -13.10
CA GLY A 164 2.23 -6.65 -12.44
C GLY A 164 2.77 -5.49 -13.29
N MET A 165 3.13 -5.76 -14.56
CA MET A 165 3.62 -4.78 -15.51
C MET A 165 2.58 -4.45 -16.58
N CYS A 166 2.45 -3.17 -16.91
CA CYS A 166 1.56 -2.71 -17.98
C CYS A 166 2.26 -2.80 -19.34
N GLY A 167 1.71 -3.57 -20.27
CA GLY A 167 2.29 -3.73 -21.61
C GLY A 167 3.56 -4.59 -21.63
N TYR A 168 3.69 -5.52 -20.68
CA TYR A 168 4.65 -6.63 -20.76
C TYR A 168 4.44 -7.40 -22.08
N ALA A 169 5.53 -7.61 -22.82
CA ALA A 169 5.62 -8.19 -24.14
C ALA A 169 6.92 -9.00 -24.23
#